data_AF-A0A852TTA1-F1
#
_entry.id   AF-A0A852TTA1-F1
#
_cell.length_a   1.000
_cell.length_b   1.000
_cell.length_c   1.000
_cell.angle_alpha   90.00
_cell.angle_beta   90.00
_cell.angle_gamma   90.00
#
_symmetry.space_group_name_H-M   'P 1'
#
loop_
_entity.id
_entity.type
_entity.pdbx_description
1 polymer ?
#
loop_
_entity_poly.entity_id
_entity_poly.type
_entity_poly.pdbx_seq_one_letter_code
_entity_poly.pdbx_strand_id
1 'polypeptide(L)'
;MERATPHSALPAPPSTSRLPPDHGEHYAKFCALAERASKHGIEISRAELPTGYEYEVRMPCGSRHVRGWLRDVQVLVDQAARRAGRAAGSSTPEREAR
;
A
#
# COMPACT_ATOMS: atom_id res chain seq x y z
N MET A 1 34.80 9.44 46.71
CA MET A 1 33.45 9.76 47.21
C MET A 1 32.73 10.49 46.10
N GLU A 2 31.71 9.83 45.57
CA GLU A 2 31.01 10.09 44.31
C GLU A 2 29.97 11.20 44.48
N ARG A 3 29.78 12.09 43.50
CA ARG A 3 28.48 12.74 43.26
C ARG A 3 28.24 12.96 41.77
N ALA A 4 27.28 12.21 41.27
CA ALA A 4 26.80 12.12 39.90
C ALA A 4 26.25 13.46 39.38
N THR A 5 26.51 13.71 38.10
CA THR A 5 25.81 14.69 37.27
C THR A 5 24.33 14.30 37.15
N PRO A 6 23.36 15.18 37.48
CA PRO A 6 21.97 14.91 37.15
C PRO A 6 21.79 15.11 35.64
N HIS A 7 21.72 14.00 34.92
CA HIS A 7 21.25 13.93 33.54
C HIS A 7 19.73 14.18 33.57
N SER A 8 19.31 15.45 33.68
CA SER A 8 17.90 15.81 33.66
C SER A 8 17.35 15.69 32.24
N ALA A 9 16.90 14.48 31.94
CA ALA A 9 15.70 14.14 31.18
C ALA A 9 15.43 14.97 29.91
N LEU A 10 15.87 14.45 28.76
CA LEU A 10 15.15 14.67 27.51
C LEU A 10 13.67 14.37 27.74
N PRO A 11 12.71 15.22 27.33
CA PRO A 11 11.31 14.88 27.40
C PRO A 11 11.12 13.61 26.56
N ALA A 12 10.64 12.54 27.19
CA ALA A 12 10.20 11.36 26.46
C ALA A 12 9.26 11.83 25.34
N PRO A 13 9.48 11.44 24.06
CA PRO A 13 8.49 11.74 23.04
C PRO A 13 7.15 11.20 23.53
N PRO A 14 6.03 11.91 23.33
CA PRO A 14 4.75 11.40 23.75
C PRO A 14 4.59 10.02 23.12
N SER A 15 4.56 8.99 23.97
CA SER A 15 4.08 7.66 23.63
C SER A 15 2.58 7.77 23.45
N THR A 16 2.15 8.52 22.43
CA THR A 16 0.77 8.50 21.98
C THR A 16 0.62 7.24 21.16
N SER A 17 0.41 6.13 21.86
CA SER A 17 -0.42 5.00 21.43
C SER A 17 -1.86 5.46 21.18
N ARG A 18 -2.03 6.52 20.38
CA ARG A 18 -3.27 6.77 19.66
C ARG A 18 -3.12 5.97 18.38
N LEU A 19 -3.42 4.68 18.46
CA LEU A 19 -3.96 4.02 17.28
C LEU A 19 -5.18 4.86 16.89
N PRO A 20 -5.15 5.58 15.75
CA PRO A 20 -6.28 6.40 15.36
C PRO A 20 -7.52 5.51 15.30
N PRO A 21 -8.68 5.96 15.84
CA PRO A 21 -9.91 5.19 15.83
C PRO A 21 -10.48 5.13 14.41
N ASP A 22 -9.88 4.32 13.55
CA ASP A 22 -10.44 3.78 12.30
C ASP A 22 -9.64 2.55 11.80
N HIS A 23 -8.82 1.92 12.65
CA HIS A 23 -7.94 0.81 12.23
C HIS A 23 -8.71 -0.40 11.63
N GLY A 24 -9.98 -0.63 12.01
CA GLY A 24 -10.78 -1.76 11.54
C GLY A 24 -11.37 -1.58 10.14
N GLU A 25 -12.02 -0.44 9.86
CA GLU A 25 -12.61 -0.17 8.55
C GLU A 25 -11.58 0.08 7.47
N HIS A 26 -10.51 0.82 7.77
CA HIS A 26 -9.40 1.01 6.85
C HIS A 26 -8.68 -0.31 6.55
N TYR A 27 -8.52 -1.20 7.54
CA TYR A 27 -7.91 -2.51 7.33
C TYR A 27 -8.83 -3.45 6.53
N ALA A 28 -10.14 -3.47 6.80
CA ALA A 28 -11.09 -4.26 6.02
C ALA A 28 -11.12 -3.82 4.55
N LYS A 29 -11.15 -2.50 4.29
CA LYS A 29 -11.07 -1.93 2.92
C LYS A 29 -9.74 -2.29 2.25
N PHE A 30 -8.63 -2.24 2.99
CA PHE A 30 -7.32 -2.67 2.51
C PHE A 30 -7.29 -4.17 2.17
N CYS A 31 -7.77 -5.05 3.05
CA CYS A 31 -7.82 -6.49 2.80
C CYS A 31 -8.64 -6.81 1.55
N ALA A 32 -9.85 -6.26 1.44
CA ALA A 32 -10.69 -6.46 0.25
C ALA A 32 -9.99 -5.99 -1.04
N LEU A 33 -9.24 -4.88 -0.97
CA LEU A 33 -8.47 -4.37 -2.10
C LEU A 33 -7.27 -5.26 -2.43
N ALA A 34 -6.53 -5.72 -1.43
CA ALA A 34 -5.37 -6.59 -1.58
C ALA A 34 -5.76 -7.97 -2.14
N GLU A 35 -6.86 -8.55 -1.66
CA GLU A 35 -7.42 -9.79 -2.22
C GLU A 35 -7.81 -9.61 -3.69
N ARG A 36 -8.46 -8.48 -4.03
CA ARG A 36 -8.82 -8.18 -5.42
C ARG A 36 -7.58 -7.96 -6.29
N ALA A 37 -6.57 -7.27 -5.79
CA ALA A 37 -5.30 -7.04 -6.48
C ALA A 37 -4.53 -8.34 -6.71
N SER A 38 -4.51 -9.23 -5.72
CA SER A 38 -3.84 -10.53 -5.80
C SER A 38 -4.40 -11.42 -6.93
N LYS A 39 -5.71 -11.35 -7.21
CA LYS A 39 -6.33 -12.01 -8.38
C LYS A 39 -5.73 -11.59 -9.73
N HIS A 40 -5.10 -10.42 -9.78
CA HIS A 40 -4.41 -9.89 -10.97
C HIS A 40 -2.88 -10.00 -10.88
N GLY A 41 -2.35 -10.73 -9.89
CA GLY A 41 -0.90 -10.84 -9.64
C GLY A 41 -0.29 -9.56 -9.07
N ILE A 42 -1.09 -8.70 -8.45
CA ILE A 42 -0.65 -7.44 -7.84
C ILE A 42 -0.61 -7.65 -6.32
N GLU A 43 0.55 -7.42 -5.70
CA GLU A 43 0.71 -7.48 -4.24
C GLU A 43 0.63 -6.07 -3.65
N ILE A 44 -0.05 -5.94 -2.51
CA ILE A 44 -0.14 -4.67 -1.78
C ILE A 44 0.33 -4.90 -0.36
N SER A 45 1.35 -4.17 0.06
CA SER A 45 1.87 -4.14 1.43
C SER A 45 1.59 -2.79 2.06
N ARG A 46 1.40 -2.76 3.38
CA ARG A 46 1.24 -1.52 4.15
C ARG A 46 2.37 -1.40 5.15
N ALA A 47 2.99 -0.23 5.22
CA ALA A 47 3.97 0.15 6.23
C ALA A 47 3.41 1.29 7.09
N GLU A 48 3.55 1.15 8.40
CA GLU A 48 3.23 2.22 9.35
C GLU A 48 4.47 3.10 9.52
N LEU A 49 4.32 4.39 9.23
CA LEU A 49 5.36 5.40 9.36
C LEU A 49 5.01 6.34 10.52
N PRO A 50 6.00 6.99 11.14
CA PRO A 50 5.75 8.00 12.17
C PRO A 50 4.92 9.19 11.64
N THR A 51 4.85 9.37 10.32
CA THR A 51 4.09 10.41 9.63
C THR A 51 2.70 9.96 9.15
N GLY A 52 2.35 8.67 9.26
CA GLY A 52 1.08 8.11 8.77
C GLY A 52 1.21 6.70 8.21
N TYR A 53 0.50 6.40 7.11
CA TYR A 53 0.55 5.11 6.44
C TYR A 53 1.17 5.24 5.06
N GLU A 54 1.97 4.25 4.69
CA GLU A 54 2.50 4.07 3.36
C GLU A 54 2.05 2.72 2.81
N TYR A 55 1.65 2.71 1.54
CA TYR A 55 1.18 1.53 0.83
C TYR A 55 2.12 1.28 -0.35
N GLU A 56 2.73 0.11 -0.36
CA GLU A 56 3.57 -0.38 -1.44
C GLU A 56 2.74 -1.32 -2.33
N VAL A 57 2.66 -1.02 -3.62
CA VAL A 57 2.01 -1.86 -4.63
C VAL A 57 3.07 -2.44 -5.54
N ARG A 58 3.17 -3.76 -5.62
CA ARG A 58 4.00 -4.48 -6.58
C ARG A 58 3.12 -5.02 -7.69
N MET A 59 3.41 -4.58 -8.90
CA MET A 59 2.75 -5.03 -10.11
C MET A 59 3.36 -6.35 -10.59
N PRO A 60 2.60 -7.18 -11.34
CA PRO A 60 3.11 -8.42 -11.92
C PRO A 60 4.24 -8.18 -12.94
N CYS A 61 4.36 -6.96 -13.48
CA CYS A 61 5.47 -6.57 -14.34
C CYS A 61 6.77 -6.25 -13.56
N GLY A 62 6.80 -6.44 -12.24
CA GLY A 62 7.92 -6.12 -11.36
C GLY A 62 8.01 -4.65 -10.97
N SER A 63 7.11 -3.79 -11.46
CA SER A 63 7.09 -2.38 -11.09
C SER A 63 6.55 -2.18 -9.67
N ARG A 64 7.21 -1.31 -8.91
CA ARG A 64 6.85 -0.99 -7.53
C ARG A 64 6.40 0.45 -7.41
N HIS A 65 5.24 0.67 -6.79
CA HIS A 65 4.67 1.99 -6.56
C HIS A 65 4.40 2.21 -5.09
N VAL A 66 4.77 3.38 -4.58
CA VAL A 66 4.57 3.75 -3.17
C VAL A 66 3.56 4.91 -3.10
N ARG A 67 2.57 4.79 -2.22
CA ARG A 67 1.46 5.75 -2.06
C ARG A 67 1.14 5.98 -0.59
N GLY A 68 0.86 7.22 -0.21
CA GLY A 68 0.41 7.56 1.15
C GLY A 68 -1.10 7.37 1.38
N TRP A 69 -1.88 7.11 0.33
CA TRP A 69 -3.34 7.08 0.38
C TRP A 69 -3.89 5.80 -0.22
N LEU A 70 -4.81 5.14 0.50
CA LEU A 70 -5.47 3.92 0.02
C LEU A 70 -6.27 4.16 -1.27
N ARG A 71 -6.84 5.36 -1.44
CA ARG A 71 -7.57 5.74 -2.66
C ARG A 71 -6.67 5.73 -3.90
N ASP A 72 -5.43 6.22 -3.79
CA ASP A 72 -4.45 6.16 -4.87
C ASP A 72 -4.08 4.72 -5.24
N VAL A 73 -3.93 3.85 -4.23
CA VAL A 73 -3.69 2.42 -4.43
C VAL A 73 -4.84 1.79 -5.19
N GLN A 74 -6.09 2.11 -4.84
CA GLN A 74 -7.27 1.60 -5.52
C GLN A 74 -7.31 2.01 -7.00
N VAL A 75 -7.03 3.28 -7.30
CA VAL A 75 -6.96 3.78 -8.68
C VAL A 75 -5.86 3.06 -9.46
N LEU A 76 -4.69 2.87 -8.85
CA LEU A 76 -3.54 2.19 -9.46
C LEU A 76 -3.86 0.72 -9.77
N VAL A 77 -4.49 0.00 -8.83
CA VAL A 77 -4.92 -1.39 -9.01
C VAL A 77 -6.00 -1.49 -10.09
N ASP A 78 -6.98 -0.59 -10.13
CA ASP A 78 -8.04 -0.59 -11.15
C ASP A 78 -7.45 -0.34 -12.55
N GLN A 79 -6.51 0.61 -12.68
CA GLN A 79 -5.80 0.86 -13.93
C GLN A 79 -4.97 -0.35 -14.37
N ALA A 80 -4.26 -0.99 -13.45
CA ALA A 80 -3.47 -2.18 -13.74
C ALA A 80 -4.35 -3.37 -14.16
N ALA A 81 -5.47 -3.60 -13.45
CA ALA A 81 -6.45 -4.63 -13.80
C ALA A 81 -7.07 -4.38 -15.18
N ARG A 82 -7.42 -3.13 -15.50
CA ARG A 82 -7.89 -2.72 -16.85
C ARG A 82 -6.85 -2.98 -17.93
N ARG A 83 -5.57 -2.69 -17.65
CA ARG A 83 -4.47 -2.93 -18.59
C ARG A 83 -4.20 -4.42 -18.79
N ALA A 84 -4.28 -5.22 -17.73
CA ALA A 84 -4.18 -6.68 -17.81
C ALA A 84 -5.35 -7.29 -18.60
N GLY A 85 -6.58 -6.84 -18.36
CA GLY A 85 -7.76 -7.25 -19.13
C GLY A 85 -7.67 -6.85 -20.61
N ARG A 86 -7.08 -5.68 -20.92
CA ARG A 86 -6.82 -5.27 -22.30
C ARG A 86 -5.71 -6.09 -22.95
N ALA A 87 -4.63 -6.42 -22.24
CA ALA A 87 -3.57 -7.29 -22.76
C ALA A 87 -4.09 -8.71 -23.05
N ALA A 88 -4.93 -9.27 -22.17
CA ALA A 88 -5.58 -10.56 -22.38
C ALA A 88 -6.64 -10.52 -23.51
N GLY A 89 -7.31 -9.38 -23.72
CA GLY A 89 -8.27 -9.16 -24.80
C GLY A 89 -7.68 -8.65 -26.12
N SER A 90 -6.36 -8.46 -26.22
CA SER A 90 -5.68 -8.01 -27.46
C SER A 90 -5.04 -9.17 -28.24
N SER A 91 -5.45 -10.41 -27.96
CA SER A 91 -5.16 -11.55 -28.83
C SER A 91 -6.40 -11.89 -29.65
N THR A 92 -6.77 -11.00 -30.56
CA THR A 92 -7.42 -11.42 -31.81
C THR A 92 -6.45 -11.15 -32.95
N PRO A 93 -5.74 -12.18 -33.44
CA PRO A 93 -5.10 -12.11 -34.74
C PRO A 93 -6.19 -12.33 -35.78
N GLU A 94 -6.85 -11.28 -36.27
CA GLU A 94 -7.54 -11.39 -37.55
C GLU A 94 -6.65 -10.78 -38.64
N ARG A 95 -5.64 -11.58 -38.98
CA ARG A 95 -5.02 -11.57 -40.29
C ARG A 95 -5.80 -12.60 -41.11
N GLU A 96 -6.99 -12.25 -41.60
CA GLU A 96 -7.72 -13.10 -42.55
C GLU A 96 -8.24 -12.27 -43.74
N ALA A 97 -7.59 -12.52 -44.88
CA ALA A 97 -8.09 -12.42 -46.26
C ALA A 97 -9.00 -11.25 -46.68
N ARG A 98 -8.42 -10.27 -47.38
CA ARG A 98 -8.74 -9.97 -48.79
C ARG A 98 -7.76 -9.00 -49.43
#